data_AF-A0ABD0PIN5-F1
#
_entry.id   AF-A0ABD0PIN5-F1
#
_cell.length_a   1.000
_cell.length_b   1.000
_cell.length_c   1.000
_cell.angle_alpha   90.00
_cell.angle_beta   90.00
_cell.angle_gamma   90.00
#
_symmetry.space_group_name_H-M   'P 1'
#
loop_
_entity.id
_entity.type
_entity.pdbx_description
1 polymer ?
#
loop_
_entity_poly.entity_id
_entity_poly.type
_entity_poly.pdbx_seq_one_letter_code
_entity_poly.pdbx_strand_id
1 'polypeptide(L)'
;MGKTADLTVVQKTTIDTLHKEGKTQKSSVSKHINREAKGRKRCGRKKCTSNRDNCTLERTVKQNPFKNVGEIHKDASRTTTHRRMQDLGFSCRIPCVKPLLNNRRCQKRLTWAKDKKDWTAAEWSKVMKRGKAQNPRCLRSKVNAAVYQDVLEHFMLPAADQLYGDADFIFQQDLAPAHSAKATSTWFKDHGIPVLNWPANLPELNPIENLWGIVKRKMRLCQTQQCRRAEGHYQSNLGSHNT
;
A
#
# COMPACT_ATOMS: atom_id res chain seq x y z
N MET A 1 10.67 -41.10 -73.86
CA MET A 1 11.34 -39.91 -73.30
C MET A 1 10.27 -38.87 -72.96
N GLY A 2 9.91 -38.73 -71.68
CA GLY A 2 8.88 -37.79 -71.25
C GLY A 2 9.48 -36.38 -71.09
N LYS A 3 8.89 -35.38 -71.75
CA LYS A 3 9.29 -33.97 -71.62
C LYS A 3 8.97 -33.50 -70.20
N THR A 4 10.00 -33.23 -69.39
CA THR A 4 9.83 -32.51 -68.12
C THR A 4 9.49 -31.06 -68.44
N ALA A 5 8.26 -30.64 -68.15
CA ALA A 5 7.87 -29.23 -68.24
C ALA A 5 8.71 -28.42 -67.26
N ASP A 6 9.34 -27.35 -67.75
CA ASP A 6 10.18 -26.49 -66.93
C ASP A 6 9.31 -25.71 -65.95
N LEU A 7 9.58 -25.87 -64.65
CA LEU A 7 8.84 -25.16 -63.61
C LEU A 7 9.12 -23.65 -63.70
N THR A 8 8.07 -22.85 -63.52
CA THR A 8 8.22 -21.39 -63.53
C THR A 8 9.04 -20.91 -62.34
N VAL A 9 9.64 -19.72 -62.44
CA VAL A 9 10.47 -19.13 -61.38
C VAL A 9 9.71 -19.05 -60.05
N VAL A 10 8.40 -18.76 -60.10
CA VAL A 10 7.51 -18.71 -58.92
C VAL A 10 7.32 -20.10 -58.31
N GLN A 11 7.21 -21.15 -59.13
CA GLN A 11 7.08 -22.52 -58.64
C GLN A 11 8.39 -23.01 -58.02
N LYS A 12 9.54 -22.73 -58.66
CA LYS A 12 10.88 -23.08 -58.14
C LYS A 12 11.14 -22.40 -56.78
N THR A 13 10.88 -21.10 -56.67
CA THR A 13 11.04 -20.34 -55.41
C THR A 13 10.10 -20.80 -54.30
N THR A 14 8.86 -21.19 -54.64
CA THR A 14 7.90 -21.73 -53.66
C THR A 14 8.36 -23.08 -53.12
N ILE A 15 8.89 -23.97 -53.98
CA ILE A 15 9.44 -25.27 -53.59
C ILE A 15 10.66 -25.10 -52.68
N ASP A 16 11.57 -24.19 -53.04
CA ASP A 16 12.77 -23.90 -52.22
C ASP A 16 12.41 -23.35 -50.84
N THR A 17 11.39 -22.50 -50.77
CA THR A 17 10.88 -21.95 -49.50
C THR A 17 10.29 -23.06 -48.61
N LEU A 18 9.52 -23.98 -49.19
CA LEU A 18 8.93 -25.12 -48.47
C LEU A 18 9.99 -26.11 -47.97
N HIS A 19 11.06 -26.33 -48.74
CA HIS A 19 12.20 -27.16 -48.33
C HIS A 19 12.99 -26.52 -47.19
N LYS A 20 13.24 -25.21 -47.25
CA LYS A 20 13.96 -24.46 -46.20
C LYS A 20 13.21 -24.44 -44.85
N GLU A 21 11.89 -24.48 -44.88
CA GLU A 21 11.04 -24.59 -43.68
C GLU A 21 10.86 -26.03 -43.16
N GLY A 22 11.52 -27.02 -43.77
CA GLY A 22 11.46 -28.43 -43.36
C GLY A 22 10.11 -29.10 -43.60
N LYS A 23 9.26 -28.53 -44.48
CA LYS A 23 7.89 -29.01 -44.72
C LYS A 23 7.87 -30.05 -45.86
N THR A 24 8.36 -31.25 -45.58
CA THR A 24 8.44 -32.36 -46.56
C THR A 24 7.15 -33.16 -46.73
N GLN A 25 6.17 -32.97 -45.85
CA GLN A 25 4.91 -33.72 -45.85
C GLN A 25 3.82 -33.01 -46.68
N LYS A 26 3.15 -33.72 -47.61
CA LYS A 26 2.06 -33.18 -48.46
C LYS A 26 0.98 -32.43 -47.66
N SER A 27 0.67 -32.89 -46.45
CA SER A 27 -0.32 -32.29 -45.55
C SER A 27 0.11 -30.93 -44.97
N SER A 28 1.41 -30.67 -44.84
CA SER A 28 1.97 -29.39 -44.41
C SER A 28 2.01 -28.36 -45.53
N VAL A 29 2.32 -28.80 -46.76
CA VAL A 29 2.29 -27.97 -47.96
C VAL A 29 0.86 -27.51 -48.29
N SER A 30 -0.11 -28.44 -48.24
CA SER A 30 -1.54 -28.13 -48.50
C SER A 30 -2.14 -27.13 -47.50
N LYS A 31 -1.74 -27.19 -46.22
CA LYS A 31 -2.17 -26.22 -45.19
C LYS A 31 -1.59 -24.82 -45.41
N HIS A 32 -0.38 -24.72 -45.97
CA HIS A 32 0.30 -23.46 -46.22
C HIS A 32 -0.28 -22.72 -47.43
N ILE A 33 -0.71 -23.46 -48.46
CA ILE A 33 -1.34 -22.89 -49.67
C ILE A 33 -2.77 -22.39 -49.40
N ASN A 34 -3.53 -23.06 -48.51
CA ASN A 34 -4.99 -22.86 -48.44
C ASN A 34 -5.53 -22.04 -47.25
N ARG A 35 -4.76 -21.70 -46.20
CA ARG A 35 -5.27 -20.93 -45.05
C ARG A 35 -4.20 -20.12 -44.35
N GLU A 36 -4.54 -18.91 -43.90
CA GLU A 36 -3.85 -18.24 -42.79
C GLU A 36 -3.72 -19.25 -41.64
N ALA A 37 -2.49 -19.65 -41.32
CA ALA A 37 -2.22 -20.65 -40.29
C ALA A 37 -2.40 -20.05 -38.88
N LYS A 38 -3.63 -19.71 -38.49
CA LYS A 38 -3.95 -19.53 -37.07
C LYS A 38 -3.93 -20.92 -36.43
N GLY A 39 -2.81 -21.25 -35.79
CA GLY A 39 -2.63 -22.52 -35.09
C GLY A 39 -3.81 -22.82 -34.18
N ARG A 40 -4.35 -24.05 -34.23
CA ARG A 40 -5.40 -24.48 -33.30
C ARG A 40 -4.90 -24.32 -31.87
N LYS A 41 -5.75 -23.81 -30.96
CA LYS A 41 -5.44 -23.77 -29.53
C LYS A 41 -5.06 -25.18 -29.08
N ARG A 42 -3.84 -25.35 -28.57
CA ARG A 42 -3.39 -26.61 -27.98
C ARG A 42 -4.32 -26.96 -26.83
N CYS A 43 -4.86 -28.18 -26.83
CA CYS A 43 -5.60 -28.71 -25.69
C CYS A 43 -4.61 -28.99 -24.56
N GLY A 44 -4.44 -28.01 -23.67
CA GLY A 44 -3.66 -28.21 -22.45
C GLY A 44 -4.29 -29.24 -21.53
N ARG A 45 -3.55 -29.59 -20.47
CA ARG A 45 -4.05 -30.46 -19.40
C ARG A 45 -5.38 -29.92 -18.84
N LYS A 46 -6.38 -30.80 -18.70
CA LYS A 46 -7.69 -30.45 -18.12
C LYS A 46 -7.51 -29.81 -16.75
N LYS A 47 -8.34 -28.80 -16.45
CA LYS A 47 -8.35 -28.14 -15.15
C LYS A 47 -8.76 -29.14 -14.08
N CYS A 48 -8.07 -29.13 -12.93
CA CYS A 48 -8.43 -29.94 -11.77
C CYS A 48 -9.65 -29.41 -11.00
N THR A 49 -10.12 -28.19 -11.31
CA THR A 49 -11.34 -27.62 -10.74
C THR A 49 -12.43 -27.55 -11.80
N SER A 50 -13.63 -27.97 -11.45
CA SER A 50 -14.83 -27.88 -12.27
C SER A 50 -15.41 -26.46 -12.25
N ASN A 51 -16.36 -26.17 -13.14
CA ASN A 51 -17.08 -24.89 -13.11
C ASN A 51 -17.88 -24.73 -11.80
N ARG A 52 -18.41 -25.83 -11.26
CA ARG A 52 -19.13 -25.84 -9.98
C ARG A 52 -18.22 -25.47 -8.81
N ASP A 53 -16.99 -25.95 -8.83
CA ASP A 53 -15.98 -25.61 -7.81
C ASP A 53 -15.62 -24.13 -7.88
N ASN A 54 -15.46 -23.60 -9.10
CA ASN A 54 -15.16 -22.18 -9.30
C ASN A 54 -16.33 -21.28 -8.83
N CYS A 55 -17.58 -21.64 -9.09
CA CYS A 55 -18.75 -20.91 -8.57
C CYS A 55 -18.86 -20.99 -7.05
N THR A 56 -18.51 -22.14 -6.45
CA THR A 56 -18.52 -22.34 -5.01
C THR A 56 -17.40 -21.53 -4.34
N LEU A 57 -16.22 -21.50 -4.95
CA LEU A 57 -15.10 -20.66 -4.57
C LEU A 57 -15.50 -19.18 -4.60
N GLU A 58 -16.10 -18.71 -5.68
CA GLU A 58 -16.55 -17.33 -5.83
C GLU A 58 -17.57 -16.95 -4.73
N ARG A 59 -18.58 -17.79 -4.50
CA ARG A 59 -19.59 -17.55 -3.46
C ARG A 59 -18.97 -17.46 -2.07
N THR A 60 -18.07 -18.39 -1.76
CA THR A 60 -17.42 -18.46 -0.43
C THR A 60 -16.55 -17.24 -0.17
N VAL A 61 -15.80 -16.78 -1.17
CA VAL A 61 -14.96 -15.59 -1.08
C VAL A 61 -15.80 -14.32 -0.91
N LYS A 62 -16.92 -14.20 -1.64
CA LYS A 62 -17.83 -13.06 -1.49
C LYS A 62 -18.50 -13.02 -0.11
N GLN A 63 -18.86 -14.17 0.45
CA GLN A 63 -19.46 -14.26 1.78
C GLN A 63 -18.44 -14.05 2.91
N ASN A 64 -17.21 -14.55 2.74
CA ASN A 64 -16.18 -14.54 3.78
C ASN A 64 -14.82 -14.10 3.19
N PRO A 65 -14.60 -12.80 2.95
CA PRO A 65 -13.40 -12.30 2.29
C PRO A 65 -12.11 -12.50 3.10
N PHE A 66 -12.20 -12.75 4.40
CA PHE A 66 -11.05 -12.95 5.30
C PHE A 66 -10.69 -14.42 5.56
N LYS A 67 -11.41 -15.36 4.95
CA LYS A 67 -11.18 -16.79 5.18
C LYS A 67 -9.91 -17.29 4.49
N ASN A 68 -9.23 -18.25 5.10
CA ASN A 68 -7.98 -18.80 4.57
C ASN A 68 -8.23 -19.61 3.28
N VAL A 69 -7.43 -19.37 2.24
CA VAL A 69 -7.48 -20.07 0.95
C VAL A 69 -7.43 -21.60 1.11
N GLY A 70 -6.66 -22.12 2.08
CA GLY A 70 -6.56 -23.55 2.34
C GLY A 70 -7.83 -24.18 2.94
N GLU A 71 -8.67 -23.39 3.60
CA GLU A 71 -9.95 -23.84 4.18
C GLU A 71 -11.12 -23.70 3.21
N ILE A 72 -10.98 -22.84 2.20
CA ILE A 72 -12.03 -22.55 1.21
C ILE A 72 -12.16 -23.68 0.18
N HIS A 73 -11.05 -24.33 -0.19
CA HIS A 73 -11.05 -25.36 -1.23
C HIS A 73 -10.10 -26.51 -0.86
N LYS A 74 -10.62 -27.48 -0.09
CA LYS A 74 -9.84 -28.61 0.45
C LYS A 74 -9.35 -29.57 -0.64
N ASP A 75 -10.08 -29.69 -1.73
CA ASP A 75 -9.85 -30.68 -2.78
C ASP A 75 -8.76 -30.26 -3.80
N ALA A 76 -8.17 -29.07 -3.65
CA ALA A 76 -7.06 -28.64 -4.49
C ALA A 76 -5.97 -27.93 -3.67
N SER A 77 -4.75 -27.98 -4.20
CA SER A 77 -3.62 -27.25 -3.64
C SER A 77 -3.91 -25.74 -3.54
N ARG A 78 -3.40 -25.12 -2.47
CA ARG A 78 -3.46 -23.67 -2.22
C ARG A 78 -3.08 -22.83 -3.44
N THR A 79 -2.05 -23.25 -4.19
CA THR A 79 -1.58 -22.56 -5.39
C THR A 79 -2.62 -22.59 -6.52
N THR A 80 -3.32 -23.71 -6.67
CA THR A 80 -4.42 -23.85 -7.64
C THR A 80 -5.56 -22.92 -7.28
N THR A 81 -5.97 -22.92 -6.01
CA THR A 81 -7.06 -22.08 -5.51
C THR A 81 -6.74 -20.60 -5.67
N HIS A 82 -5.52 -20.19 -5.33
CA HIS A 82 -5.06 -18.82 -5.53
C HIS A 82 -5.10 -18.38 -7.00
N ARG A 83 -4.60 -19.22 -7.92
CA ARG A 83 -4.68 -18.92 -9.36
C ARG A 83 -6.13 -18.79 -9.85
N ARG A 84 -7.04 -19.63 -9.33
CA ARG A 84 -8.47 -19.53 -9.65
C ARG A 84 -9.12 -18.27 -9.12
N MET A 85 -8.76 -17.85 -7.91
CA MET A 85 -9.20 -16.57 -7.36
C MET A 85 -8.74 -15.41 -8.24
N GLN A 86 -7.49 -15.43 -8.73
CA GLN A 86 -6.99 -14.44 -9.68
C GLN A 86 -7.71 -14.48 -11.04
N ASP A 87 -7.96 -15.67 -11.60
CA ASP A 87 -8.73 -15.85 -12.84
C ASP A 87 -10.15 -15.25 -12.70
N LEU A 88 -10.73 -15.31 -11.50
CA LEU A 88 -12.04 -14.75 -11.13
C LEU A 88 -11.98 -13.24 -10.76
N GLY A 89 -10.79 -12.63 -10.80
CA GLY A 89 -10.60 -11.20 -10.50
C GLY A 89 -10.39 -10.85 -9.03
N PHE A 90 -10.26 -11.83 -8.13
CA PHE A 90 -9.99 -11.58 -6.72
C PHE A 90 -8.49 -11.39 -6.45
N SER A 91 -8.17 -10.39 -5.63
CA SER A 91 -6.83 -10.16 -5.11
C SER A 91 -6.74 -10.60 -3.64
N CYS A 92 -5.82 -11.50 -3.33
CA CYS A 92 -5.51 -11.84 -1.94
C CYS A 92 -4.58 -10.76 -1.37
N ARG A 93 -5.07 -9.95 -0.42
CA ARG A 93 -4.29 -8.92 0.28
C ARG A 93 -4.23 -9.22 1.77
N ILE A 94 -3.12 -8.85 2.41
CA ILE A 94 -3.01 -8.89 3.87
C ILE A 94 -3.85 -7.74 4.43
N PRO A 95 -4.86 -8.00 5.28
CA PRO A 95 -5.66 -6.94 5.87
C PRO A 95 -4.82 -6.10 6.84
N CYS A 96 -5.00 -4.78 6.80
CA CYS A 96 -4.39 -3.89 7.79
C CYS A 96 -4.99 -4.16 9.17
N VAL A 97 -4.19 -4.65 10.11
CA VAL A 97 -4.61 -4.83 11.50
C VAL A 97 -4.74 -3.46 12.15
N LYS A 98 -5.97 -3.03 12.39
CA LYS A 98 -6.27 -1.84 13.18
C LYS A 98 -6.54 -2.26 14.62
N PRO A 99 -6.06 -1.52 15.64
CA PRO A 99 -6.41 -1.82 17.02
C PRO A 99 -7.94 -1.85 17.17
N LEU A 100 -8.46 -2.91 17.79
CA LEU A 100 -9.89 -3.08 17.98
C LEU A 100 -10.43 -1.97 18.89
N LEU A 101 -11.42 -1.23 18.39
CA LEU A 101 -12.06 -0.15 19.12
C LEU A 101 -13.30 -0.68 19.82
N ASN A 102 -13.38 -0.47 21.13
CA ASN A 102 -14.60 -0.75 21.89
C ASN A 102 -15.75 0.18 21.40
N ASN A 103 -17.00 -0.30 21.42
CA ASN A 103 -18.21 0.41 21.05
C ASN A 103 -18.31 1.79 21.72
N ARG A 104 -17.97 1.90 23.03
CA ARG A 104 -17.91 3.20 23.73
C ARG A 104 -16.95 4.19 23.05
N ARG A 105 -15.80 3.73 22.55
CA ARG A 105 -14.86 4.58 21.82
C ARG A 105 -15.43 4.95 20.46
N CYS A 106 -16.03 4.01 19.73
CA CYS A 106 -16.68 4.27 18.45
C CYS A 106 -17.76 5.36 18.56
N GLN A 107 -18.60 5.33 19.60
CA GLN A 107 -19.63 6.35 19.79
C GLN A 107 -19.05 7.73 20.07
N LYS A 108 -18.06 7.86 20.97
CA LYS A 108 -17.38 9.14 21.21
C LYS A 108 -16.79 9.72 19.92
N ARG A 109 -16.21 8.86 19.08
CA ARG A 109 -15.65 9.25 17.78
C ARG A 109 -16.74 9.72 16.81
N LEU A 110 -17.85 9.00 16.74
CA LEU A 110 -18.97 9.33 15.86
C LEU A 110 -19.62 10.67 16.27
N THR A 111 -19.86 10.87 17.56
CA THR A 111 -20.41 12.13 18.08
C THR A 111 -19.51 13.30 17.74
N TRP A 112 -18.20 13.18 17.96
CA TRP A 112 -17.24 14.24 17.61
C TRP A 112 -17.21 14.53 16.10
N ALA A 113 -17.17 13.48 15.26
CA ALA A 113 -17.16 13.66 13.81
C ALA A 113 -18.45 14.30 13.29
N LYS A 114 -19.59 14.00 13.90
CA LYS A 114 -20.88 14.64 13.58
C LYS A 114 -20.87 16.11 13.98
N ASP A 115 -20.39 16.42 15.18
CA ASP A 115 -20.28 17.79 15.70
C ASP A 115 -19.38 18.67 14.81
N LYS A 116 -18.30 18.10 14.26
CA LYS A 116 -17.32 18.83 13.42
C LYS A 116 -17.49 18.62 11.92
N LYS A 117 -18.59 18.00 11.51
CA LYS A 117 -18.86 17.70 10.09
C LYS A 117 -19.06 18.97 9.27
N ASP A 118 -19.74 19.95 9.85
CA ASP A 118 -20.17 21.16 9.16
C ASP A 118 -19.20 22.33 9.39
N TRP A 119 -18.03 22.07 9.98
CA TRP A 119 -16.97 23.06 10.15
C TRP A 119 -16.37 23.48 8.80
N THR A 120 -16.33 24.79 8.59
CA THR A 120 -15.75 25.46 7.42
C THR A 120 -14.23 25.47 7.45
N ALA A 121 -13.59 25.70 6.31
CA ALA A 121 -12.13 25.80 6.21
C ALA A 121 -11.56 26.93 7.09
N ALA A 122 -12.31 28.02 7.30
CA ALA A 122 -11.92 29.13 8.17
C ALA A 122 -11.98 28.76 9.66
N GLU A 123 -12.89 27.86 10.06
CA GLU A 123 -12.89 27.33 11.43
C GLU A 123 -11.75 26.33 11.64
N TRP A 124 -11.43 25.54 10.62
CA TRP A 124 -10.27 24.65 10.64
C TRP A 124 -8.93 25.38 10.61
N SER A 125 -8.83 26.58 10.02
CA SER A 125 -7.59 27.36 9.98
C SER A 125 -7.20 27.93 11.34
N LYS A 126 -8.19 28.18 12.22
CA LYS A 126 -7.98 28.58 13.61
C LYS A 126 -7.42 27.45 14.49
N VAL A 127 -7.46 26.20 14.02
CA VAL A 127 -6.93 25.07 14.79
C VAL A 127 -5.42 24.99 14.61
N MET A 128 -4.67 25.50 15.59
CA MET A 128 -3.23 25.37 15.62
C MET A 128 -2.84 23.93 15.96
N LYS A 129 -2.06 23.31 15.07
CA LYS A 129 -1.53 21.95 15.23
C LYS A 129 -0.06 22.02 15.48
N ARG A 130 0.41 21.45 16.60
CA ARG A 130 1.84 21.31 16.82
C ARG A 130 2.38 20.16 15.97
N GLY A 131 2.97 20.46 14.81
CA GLY A 131 3.91 19.56 14.14
C GLY A 131 5.25 19.63 14.86
N LYS A 132 5.73 18.55 15.50
CA LYS A 132 7.11 18.55 16.04
C LYS A 132 8.09 18.50 14.88
N ALA A 133 8.47 19.67 14.38
CA ALA A 133 9.53 19.85 13.41
C ALA A 133 10.42 21.05 13.80
N GLN A 134 10.92 21.06 15.03
CA GLN A 134 12.25 21.57 15.35
C GLN A 134 12.60 20.96 16.71
N ASN A 135 13.77 20.32 16.80
CA ASN A 135 14.20 19.58 17.99
C ASN A 135 15.32 20.35 18.67
N PRO A 136 15.04 21.25 19.62
CA PRO A 136 16.08 21.80 20.47
C PRO A 136 16.30 20.80 21.61
N ARG A 137 17.49 20.19 21.60
CA ARG A 137 18.01 19.27 22.62
C ARG A 137 17.15 18.03 22.91
N CYS A 138 17.51 16.96 22.21
CA CYS A 138 17.56 15.57 22.68
C CYS A 138 17.04 15.34 24.12
N LEU A 139 15.72 15.18 24.28
CA LEU A 139 15.16 14.63 25.51
C LEU A 139 15.48 13.13 25.52
N ARG A 140 16.60 12.78 26.16
CA ARG A 140 16.99 11.40 26.48
C ARG A 140 16.05 10.73 27.51
N SER A 141 15.01 11.43 27.97
CA SER A 141 14.07 11.02 29.02
C SER A 141 12.61 11.19 28.59
N LYS A 142 11.70 10.49 29.29
CA LYS A 142 10.24 10.61 29.08
C LYS A 142 9.79 12.04 29.35
N VAL A 143 9.02 12.63 28.44
CA VAL A 143 8.41 13.95 28.61
C VAL A 143 7.36 13.86 29.72
N ASN A 144 7.58 14.57 30.82
CA ASN A 144 6.60 14.75 31.90
C ASN A 144 5.80 16.05 31.67
N ALA A 145 4.84 16.34 32.54
CA ALA A 145 3.99 17.52 32.41
C ALA A 145 4.79 18.85 32.50
N ALA A 146 5.77 18.94 33.40
CA ALA A 146 6.59 20.16 33.56
C ALA A 146 7.43 20.46 32.31
N VAL A 147 8.15 19.46 31.80
CA VAL A 147 8.92 19.59 30.55
C VAL A 147 8.00 19.91 29.37
N TYR A 148 6.76 19.40 29.39
CA TYR A 148 5.79 19.75 28.37
C TYR A 148 5.35 21.21 28.44
N GLN A 149 5.07 21.72 29.64
CA GLN A 149 4.73 23.13 29.87
C GLN A 149 5.88 24.06 29.45
N ASP A 150 7.12 23.75 29.83
CA ASP A 150 8.30 24.52 29.39
C ASP A 150 8.37 24.59 27.86
N VAL A 151 8.07 23.48 27.20
CA VAL A 151 8.07 23.42 25.74
C VAL A 151 6.90 24.20 25.12
N LEU A 152 5.75 24.30 25.79
CA LEU A 152 4.65 25.14 25.34
C LEU A 152 5.02 26.62 25.47
N GLU A 153 5.57 27.00 26.62
CA GLU A 153 6.02 28.36 26.90
C GLU A 153 7.03 28.85 25.86
N HIS A 154 8.10 28.07 25.63
CA HIS A 154 9.25 28.53 24.85
C HIS A 154 9.09 28.35 23.34
N PHE A 155 8.16 27.50 22.88
CA PHE A 155 8.01 27.20 21.45
C PHE A 155 6.59 27.36 20.91
N MET A 156 5.57 27.10 21.72
CA MET A 156 4.19 27.20 21.24
C MET A 156 3.69 28.63 21.28
N LEU A 157 3.89 29.36 22.39
CA LEU A 157 3.44 30.75 22.51
C LEU A 157 4.10 31.67 21.46
N PRO A 158 5.43 31.63 21.24
CA PRO A 158 6.05 32.48 20.22
C PRO A 158 5.60 32.12 18.79
N ALA A 159 5.37 30.84 18.53
CA ALA A 159 4.86 30.41 17.22
C ALA A 159 3.39 30.81 17.03
N ALA A 160 2.58 30.80 18.08
CA ALA A 160 1.20 31.24 18.04
C ALA A 160 1.14 32.74 17.73
N ASP A 161 1.93 33.54 18.44
CA ASP A 161 2.07 34.98 18.22
C ASP A 161 2.52 35.28 16.77
N GLN A 162 3.52 34.55 16.26
CA GLN A 162 3.98 34.72 14.88
C GLN A 162 2.93 34.36 13.82
N LEU A 163 2.12 33.33 14.06
CA LEU A 163 1.18 32.79 13.05
C LEU A 163 -0.20 33.45 13.11
N TYR A 164 -0.66 33.81 14.30
CA TYR A 164 -2.01 34.29 14.56
C TYR A 164 -2.03 35.72 15.09
N GLY A 165 -0.93 36.24 15.64
CA GLY A 165 -0.89 37.54 16.31
C GLY A 165 -1.95 37.62 17.40
N ASP A 166 -2.77 38.66 17.35
CA ASP A 166 -3.90 38.87 18.26
C ASP A 166 -5.16 38.05 17.91
N ALA A 167 -5.12 37.22 16.86
CA ALA A 167 -6.27 36.44 16.44
C ALA A 167 -6.49 35.20 17.34
N ASP A 168 -7.76 34.91 17.62
CA ASP A 168 -8.14 33.72 18.37
C ASP A 168 -7.72 32.43 17.65
N PHE A 169 -7.03 31.54 18.37
CA PHE A 169 -6.69 30.19 17.92
C PHE A 169 -7.14 29.14 18.92
N ILE A 170 -7.37 27.92 18.42
CA ILE A 170 -7.69 26.75 19.24
C ILE A 170 -6.52 25.78 19.16
N PHE A 171 -5.97 25.39 20.30
CA PHE A 171 -4.84 24.47 20.34
C PHE A 171 -5.28 23.01 20.24
N GLN A 172 -4.73 22.26 19.28
CA GLN A 172 -4.93 20.81 19.21
C GLN A 172 -3.73 20.07 19.84
N GLN A 173 -4.02 19.23 20.83
CA GLN A 173 -3.06 18.26 21.40
C GLN A 173 -3.62 16.83 21.42
N ASP A 174 -2.72 15.84 21.53
CA ASP A 174 -3.11 14.45 21.76
C ASP A 174 -3.33 14.18 23.27
N LEU A 175 -3.79 12.97 23.62
CA LEU A 175 -4.02 12.56 25.01
C LEU A 175 -2.83 11.82 25.63
N ALA A 176 -1.59 12.17 25.28
CA ALA A 176 -0.43 11.65 25.99
C ALA A 176 -0.54 11.95 27.50
N PRO A 177 0.06 11.12 28.38
CA PRO A 177 -0.02 11.32 29.83
C PRO A 177 0.40 12.72 30.29
N ALA A 178 1.41 13.32 29.64
CA ALA A 178 1.84 14.69 29.93
C ALA A 178 0.82 15.76 29.50
N HIS A 179 0.08 15.53 28.41
CA HIS A 179 -0.89 16.49 27.87
C HIS A 179 -2.23 16.45 28.62
N SER A 180 -2.59 15.25 29.09
CA SER A 180 -3.81 14.99 29.89
C SER A 180 -3.63 15.25 31.39
N ALA A 181 -2.43 15.63 31.84
CA ALA A 181 -2.18 15.95 33.23
C ALA A 181 -2.99 17.16 33.69
N LYS A 182 -3.45 17.14 34.94
CA LYS A 182 -4.18 18.26 35.55
C LYS A 182 -3.35 19.54 35.53
N ALA A 183 -2.05 19.45 35.83
CA ALA A 183 -1.12 20.56 35.77
C ALA A 183 -1.13 21.25 34.38
N THR A 184 -1.06 20.46 33.30
CA THR A 184 -1.12 20.96 31.92
C THR A 184 -2.47 21.61 31.62
N SER A 185 -3.56 21.02 32.11
CA SER A 185 -4.91 21.59 31.94
C SER A 185 -5.06 22.93 32.66
N THR A 186 -4.46 23.09 33.84
CA THR A 186 -4.43 24.36 34.57
C THR A 186 -3.59 25.39 33.82
N TRP A 187 -2.40 25.01 33.33
CA TRP A 187 -1.54 25.90 32.54
C TRP A 187 -2.28 26.49 31.33
N PHE A 188 -3.03 25.69 30.56
CA PHE A 188 -3.81 26.21 29.44
C PHE A 188 -4.91 27.20 29.86
N LYS A 189 -5.55 26.96 31.01
CA LYS A 189 -6.57 27.88 31.56
C LYS A 189 -5.94 29.20 32.01
N ASP A 190 -4.79 29.13 32.67
CA ASP A 190 -4.07 30.31 33.17
C ASP A 190 -3.59 31.19 32.01
N HIS A 191 -3.26 30.60 30.85
CA HIS A 191 -2.89 31.32 29.63
C HIS A 191 -4.08 31.70 28.75
N GLY A 192 -5.32 31.34 29.13
CA GLY A 192 -6.52 31.64 28.35
C GLY A 192 -6.62 30.91 27.01
N ILE A 193 -5.88 29.82 26.82
CA ILE A 193 -5.77 29.14 25.52
C ILE A 193 -6.82 28.03 25.42
N PRO A 194 -7.79 28.12 24.48
CA PRO A 194 -8.79 27.08 24.32
C PRO A 194 -8.16 25.84 23.67
N VAL A 195 -8.29 24.69 24.35
CA VAL A 195 -7.82 23.40 23.85
C VAL A 195 -8.97 22.67 23.16
N LEU A 196 -8.75 22.20 21.93
CA LEU A 196 -9.73 21.42 21.19
C LEU A 196 -10.05 20.13 21.95
N ASN A 197 -11.32 19.92 22.29
CA ASN A 197 -11.78 18.68 22.91
C ASN A 197 -11.65 17.51 21.92
N TRP A 198 -10.51 16.83 21.97
CA TRP A 198 -10.18 15.74 21.07
C TRP A 198 -10.61 14.38 21.66
N PRO A 199 -11.35 13.55 20.91
CA PRO A 199 -11.77 12.24 21.38
C PRO A 199 -10.57 11.32 21.65
N ALA A 200 -10.64 10.62 22.79
CA ALA A 200 -9.55 9.76 23.23
C ALA A 200 -9.21 8.63 22.26
N ASN A 201 -7.90 8.43 22.05
CA ASN A 201 -7.31 7.28 21.36
C ASN A 201 -7.61 7.22 19.85
N LEU A 202 -7.26 8.31 19.17
CA LEU A 202 -7.51 8.53 17.74
C LEU A 202 -6.24 8.93 16.98
N PRO A 203 -5.23 8.04 16.84
CA PRO A 203 -4.03 8.34 16.06
C PRO A 203 -4.38 8.67 14.59
N GLU A 204 -5.35 7.97 14.01
CA GLU A 204 -5.74 8.09 12.60
C GLU A 204 -6.35 9.45 12.20
N LEU A 205 -6.86 10.23 13.16
CA LEU A 205 -7.46 11.54 12.88
C LEU A 205 -6.53 12.70 13.20
N ASN A 206 -5.37 12.44 13.82
CA ASN A 206 -4.42 13.48 14.12
C ASN A 206 -3.58 13.76 12.87
N PRO A 207 -3.66 14.95 12.25
CA PRO A 207 -2.89 15.25 11.05
C PRO A 207 -1.37 15.14 11.28
N ILE A 208 -0.90 15.24 12.53
CA ILE A 208 0.50 15.00 12.88
C ILE A 208 0.90 13.53 12.67
N GLU A 209 0.00 12.56 12.87
CA GLU A 209 0.29 11.14 12.68
C GLU A 209 0.44 10.82 11.20
N ASN A 210 -0.31 11.52 10.33
CA ASN A 210 -0.09 11.46 8.88
C ASN A 210 1.31 11.98 8.51
N LEU A 211 1.74 13.10 9.12
CA LEU A 211 3.09 13.65 8.93
C LEU A 211 4.17 12.68 9.45
N TRP A 212 4.00 12.11 10.64
CA TRP A 212 4.90 11.07 11.17
C TRP A 212 4.91 9.81 10.30
N GLY A 213 3.78 9.43 9.74
CA GLY A 213 3.68 8.33 8.79
C GLY A 213 4.49 8.59 7.53
N ILE A 214 4.53 9.82 7.03
CA ILE A 214 5.41 10.23 5.92
C ILE A 214 6.88 10.20 6.35
N VAL A 215 7.21 10.79 7.50
CA VAL A 215 8.60 10.85 8.02
C VAL A 215 9.16 9.46 8.28
N LYS A 216 8.43 8.59 8.99
CA LYS A 216 8.84 7.20 9.27
C LYS A 216 9.00 6.39 7.99
N ARG A 217 8.16 6.61 6.97
CA ARG A 217 8.34 5.98 5.65
C ARG A 217 9.62 6.43 4.98
N LYS A 218 9.91 7.75 4.96
CA LYS A 218 11.17 8.28 4.43
C LYS A 218 12.39 7.74 5.18
N MET A 219 12.35 7.70 6.52
CA MET A 219 13.43 7.14 7.33
C MET A 219 13.69 5.65 7.01
N ARG A 220 12.63 4.84 6.91
CA ARG A 220 12.75 3.42 6.53
C ARG A 220 13.35 3.24 5.13
N LEU A 221 12.90 4.04 4.16
CA LEU A 221 13.45 3.99 2.80
C LEU A 221 14.94 4.37 2.77
N CYS A 222 15.35 5.38 3.54
CA CYS A 222 16.76 5.75 3.65
C CYS A 222 17.61 4.63 4.29
N GLN A 223 17.08 3.95 5.29
CA GLN A 223 17.79 2.84 5.96
C GLN A 223 17.93 1.61 5.05
N THR A 224 16.87 1.28 4.28
CA THR A 224 16.94 0.21 3.26
C THR A 224 17.86 0.58 2.09
N GLN A 225 18.00 1.87 1.76
CA GLN A 225 18.93 2.33 0.72
C GLN A 225 20.39 2.31 1.20
N GLN A 226 20.65 2.60 2.48
CA GLN A 226 21.97 2.46 3.10
C GLN A 226 22.40 0.99 3.18
N CYS A 227 21.50 0.06 3.56
CA CYS A 227 21.81 -1.38 3.54
C CYS A 227 22.14 -1.90 2.13
N ARG A 228 21.37 -1.49 1.10
CA ARG A 228 21.67 -1.88 -0.30
C ARG A 228 22.97 -1.29 -0.84
N ARG A 229 23.37 -0.11 -0.39
CA ARG A 229 24.69 0.48 -0.72
C ARG A 229 25.83 -0.22 0.01
N ALA A 230 25.62 -0.65 1.26
CA ALA A 230 26.62 -1.42 2.02
C ALA A 230 26.84 -2.83 1.44
N GLU A 231 25.78 -3.48 0.96
CA GLU A 231 25.88 -4.78 0.27
C GLU A 231 26.62 -4.67 -1.08
N GLY A 232 26.42 -3.59 -1.82
CA GLY A 232 27.17 -3.32 -3.06
C GLY A 232 28.67 -3.09 -2.85
N HIS A 233 29.05 -2.44 -1.75
CA HIS A 233 30.47 -2.25 -1.37
C HIS A 233 31.14 -3.52 -0.84
N TYR A 234 30.38 -4.46 -0.27
CA TYR A 234 30.93 -5.74 0.19
C TYR A 234 31.21 -6.70 -0.98
N GLN A 235 30.41 -6.65 -2.05
CA GLN A 235 30.62 -7.47 -3.25
C GLN A 235 31.74 -6.95 -4.16
N SER A 236 32.06 -5.64 -4.14
CA SER A 236 33.17 -5.08 -4.92
C SER A 236 34.55 -5.42 -4.35
N ASN A 237 34.66 -5.74 -3.06
CA ASN A 237 35.95 -6.02 -2.41
C ASN A 237 36.36 -7.52 -2.41
N LEU A 238 35.47 -8.43 -2.81
CA LEU A 238 35.77 -9.87 -2.91
C LEU A 238 36.31 -10.30 -4.29
N GLY A 239 36.41 -9.37 -5.25
CA GLY A 239 36.84 -9.65 -6.62
C GLY A 239 38.31 -9.36 -6.94
N SER A 240 39.13 -8.86 -6.00
CA SER A 240 40.49 -8.37 -6.30
C SER A 240 41.64 -9.24 -5.78
N HIS A 241 41.36 -10.45 -5.29
CA HIS A 241 42.38 -11.42 -4.88
C HIS A 241 42.13 -12.75 -5.59
N ASN A 242 42.46 -12.79 -6.88
CA ASN A 242 42.80 -14.02 -7.61
C ASN A 242 43.43 -13.58 -8.94
N THR A 243 44.72 -13.28 -8.89
CA THR A 243 45.66 -13.29 -10.00
C THR A 243 46.91 -13.98 -9.52
#